data_AF-A0A5J4X8L5-F1
#
_entry.id   AF-A0A5J4X8L5-F1
#
_cell.length_a   1.000
_cell.length_b   1.000
_cell.length_c   1.000
_cell.angle_alpha   90.00
_cell.angle_beta   90.00
_cell.angle_gamma   90.00
#
_symmetry.space_group_name_H-M   'P 1'
#
loop_
_entity.id
_entity.type
_entity.pdbx_description
1 polymer ?
#
loop_
_entity_poly.entity_id
_entity_poly.type
_entity_poly.pdbx_seq_one_letter_code
_entity_poly.pdbx_strand_id
1 'polypeptide(L)'
;MDSLRNLIFSLCVPIRFDTPHPLFKQLSACYVREIKDIRIRRQIIQHIITMYDNHDGKENGLGSIAFNCLSLNPVNLDEILKGDFLVQIRDTLTMEIKGNEKQRKFLFDKLERKCIILKTLLNARQDDEFKVLIIDIGIIDALLKIYATYDFKLLTQVLTSIIKELLMYSKYKSIKQFISRNPYPALIRLLDHPNGQFPMICIFFIHNLLSCAINETNRTALHPHYDIIASCDGIQKIYSQFKRNAFFLLRDVSAICIGIRQEELSHSWHQMMA
;
A
#
# COMPACT_ATOMS: atom_id res chain seq x y z
N MET A 1 36.58 13.84 7.62
CA MET A 1 35.63 12.87 7.02
C MET A 1 35.38 11.64 7.91
N ASP A 2 36.15 11.42 8.99
CA ASP A 2 36.00 10.24 9.87
C ASP A 2 34.98 10.37 11.02
N SER A 3 34.46 11.57 11.30
CA SER A 3 33.51 11.79 12.40
C SER A 3 32.07 11.34 12.06
N LEU A 4 31.66 11.39 10.78
CA LEU A 4 30.32 10.99 10.33
C LEU A 4 30.18 9.47 10.17
N ARG A 5 31.27 8.79 9.79
CA ARG A 5 31.30 7.33 9.58
C ARG A 5 31.15 6.56 10.90
N ASN A 6 31.72 7.10 11.99
CA ASN A 6 31.64 6.50 13.33
C ASN A 6 30.29 6.72 14.02
N LEU A 7 29.58 7.81 13.71
CA LEU A 7 28.22 8.05 14.22
C LEU A 7 27.18 7.14 13.56
N ILE A 8 27.41 6.74 12.30
CA ILE A 8 26.57 5.78 11.56
C ILE A 8 26.79 4.34 12.06
N PHE A 9 28.02 4.00 12.46
CA PHE A 9 28.36 2.67 12.98
C PHE A 9 27.76 2.38 14.36
N SER A 10 27.54 3.40 15.22
CA SER A 10 26.94 3.18 16.54
C SER A 10 25.41 2.99 16.52
N LEU A 11 24.77 3.18 15.36
CA LEU A 11 23.32 3.04 15.17
C LEU A 11 22.92 1.69 14.54
N CYS A 12 23.87 0.82 14.22
CA CYS A 12 23.63 -0.41 13.46
C CYS A 12 24.21 -1.65 14.16
N VAL A 13 23.46 -2.27 15.07
CA VAL A 13 23.60 -3.70 15.39
C VAL A 13 22.29 -4.40 15.00
N PRO A 14 22.29 -5.32 14.02
CA PRO A 14 21.07 -5.96 13.54
C PRO A 14 20.77 -7.22 14.34
N ILE A 15 19.58 -7.31 14.93
CA ILE A 15 18.98 -8.59 15.31
C ILE A 15 17.83 -8.85 14.33
N ARG A 16 18.08 -9.76 13.38
CA ARG A 16 17.02 -10.42 12.61
C ARG A 16 16.16 -11.22 13.57
N PHE A 17 14.83 -11.11 13.51
CA PHE A 17 13.92 -12.27 13.58
C PHE A 17 12.55 -11.90 13.01
N ASP A 18 12.04 -12.77 12.13
CA ASP A 18 10.71 -12.76 11.56
C ASP A 18 9.67 -13.11 12.63
N THR A 19 9.11 -12.10 13.30
CA THR A 19 7.75 -12.08 13.89
C THR A 19 7.55 -10.74 14.63
N PRO A 20 6.35 -10.12 14.59
CA PRO A 20 6.14 -8.81 15.19
C PRO A 20 5.96 -8.96 16.72
N HIS A 21 7.07 -8.97 17.46
CA HIS A 21 7.05 -8.95 18.93
C HIS A 21 6.76 -7.52 19.45
N PRO A 22 5.96 -7.32 20.51
CA PRO A 22 5.70 -5.99 21.11
C PRO A 22 6.96 -5.20 21.49
N LEU A 23 8.05 -5.91 21.82
CA LEU A 23 9.39 -5.31 22.07
C LEU A 23 9.99 -4.64 20.82
N PHE A 24 9.56 -4.98 19.60
CA PHE A 24 10.02 -4.29 18.38
C PHE A 24 9.50 -2.85 18.30
N LYS A 25 8.34 -2.57 18.92
CA LYS A 25 7.83 -1.19 19.10
C LYS A 25 8.65 -0.41 20.14
N GLN A 26 9.28 -1.11 21.08
CA GLN A 26 10.20 -0.52 22.08
C GLN A 26 11.65 -0.42 21.58
N LEU A 27 12.11 -1.28 20.68
CA LEU A 27 13.47 -1.25 20.09
C LEU A 27 13.54 -0.43 18.79
N SER A 28 12.48 -0.32 17.98
CA SER A 28 12.40 0.69 16.91
C SER A 28 12.27 2.12 17.45
N ALA A 29 11.90 2.25 18.73
CA ALA A 29 12.00 3.46 19.53
C ALA A 29 13.41 3.66 20.14
N CYS A 30 14.45 2.99 19.64
CA CYS A 30 15.85 3.42 19.85
C CYS A 30 16.09 4.76 19.15
N TYR A 31 15.61 5.84 19.79
CA TYR A 31 16.02 7.23 19.63
C TYR A 31 16.52 7.66 18.25
N VAL A 32 15.66 7.62 17.23
CA VAL A 32 15.86 8.57 16.12
C VAL A 32 15.45 9.95 16.66
N ARG A 33 16.43 10.63 17.23
CA ARG A 33 16.25 11.99 17.74
C ARG A 33 15.97 12.93 16.57
N GLU A 34 15.16 13.94 16.84
CA GLU A 34 15.03 15.07 15.94
C GLU A 34 16.43 15.65 15.68
N ILE A 35 16.74 15.91 14.41
CA ILE A 35 17.90 16.74 14.09
C ILE A 35 17.49 18.19 14.37
N LYS A 36 17.77 18.69 15.57
CA LYS A 36 17.26 19.99 16.06
C LYS A 36 17.65 21.17 15.18
N ASP A 37 18.86 21.15 14.63
CA ASP A 37 19.32 22.19 13.72
C ASP A 37 18.69 21.98 12.33
N ILE A 38 17.81 22.91 11.94
CA ILE A 38 17.09 22.87 10.66
C ILE A 38 18.03 22.84 9.44
N ARG A 39 19.19 23.51 9.50
CA ARG A 39 20.14 23.56 8.38
C ARG A 39 20.82 22.21 8.22
N ILE A 40 21.26 21.62 9.32
CA ILE A 40 21.86 20.28 9.34
C ILE A 40 20.83 19.23 8.91
N ARG A 41 19.59 19.31 9.42
CA ARG A 41 18.49 18.42 9.07
C ARG A 41 18.24 18.40 7.56
N ARG A 42 18.13 19.58 6.95
CA ARG A 42 17.93 19.72 5.50
C ARG A 42 19.09 19.14 4.69
N GLN A 43 20.33 19.43 5.08
CA GLN A 43 21.50 18.93 4.36
C GLN A 43 21.58 17.39 4.41
N ILE A 44 21.35 16.79 5.58
CA ILE A 44 21.35 15.34 5.75
C ILE A 44 20.22 14.69 4.95
N ILE A 45 18.99 15.23 5.06
CA ILE A 45 17.83 14.70 4.32
C ILE A 45 18.09 14.79 2.81
N GLN A 46 18.56 15.94 2.31
CA GLN A 46 18.84 16.12 0.89
C GLN A 46 19.90 15.13 0.39
N HIS A 47 20.97 14.94 1.18
CA HIS A 47 22.03 13.98 0.85
C HIS A 47 21.48 12.55 0.78
N ILE A 48 20.68 12.13 1.76
CA ILE A 48 20.07 10.79 1.79
C ILE A 48 19.12 10.58 0.62
N ILE A 49 18.25 11.56 0.31
CA ILE A 49 17.36 11.50 -0.86
C ILE A 49 18.18 11.33 -2.15
N THR A 50 19.24 12.13 -2.31
CA THR A 50 20.11 12.09 -3.50
C THR A 50 20.84 10.74 -3.64
N MET A 51 21.37 10.20 -2.54
CA MET A 51 21.97 8.87 -2.52
C MET A 51 20.99 7.80 -2.98
N TYR A 52 19.73 7.94 -2.60
CA TYR A 52 18.68 6.97 -2.89
C TYR A 52 18.17 7.04 -4.34
N ASP A 53 18.15 8.24 -4.93
CA ASP A 53 17.69 8.44 -6.31
C ASP A 53 18.75 8.09 -7.37
N ASN A 54 20.05 8.18 -7.03
CA ASN A 54 21.14 8.15 -8.03
C ASN A 54 21.93 6.83 -8.15
N HIS A 55 21.76 5.82 -7.27
CA HIS A 55 22.63 4.64 -7.28
C HIS A 55 21.94 3.33 -7.71
N ASP A 56 22.53 2.68 -8.71
CA ASP A 56 22.21 1.33 -9.17
C ASP A 56 22.87 0.28 -8.27
N GLY A 57 22.06 -0.35 -7.42
CA GLY A 57 22.34 -1.68 -6.85
C GLY A 57 23.47 -1.73 -5.80
N LYS A 58 23.14 -2.27 -4.62
CA LYS A 58 24.00 -2.58 -3.47
C LYS A 58 24.43 -1.42 -2.57
N GLU A 59 24.71 -0.21 -3.07
CA GLU A 59 25.00 0.96 -2.20
C GLU A 59 23.75 1.58 -1.54
N ASN A 60 22.55 1.15 -1.99
CA ASN A 60 21.25 1.60 -1.49
C ASN A 60 20.89 1.08 -0.09
N GLY A 61 21.60 0.08 0.46
CA GLY A 61 21.27 -0.46 1.78
C GLY A 61 21.37 0.60 2.89
N LEU A 62 22.45 1.38 2.89
CA LEU A 62 22.70 2.40 3.91
C LEU A 62 21.78 3.61 3.76
N GLY A 63 21.55 4.09 2.53
CA GLY A 63 20.59 5.15 2.28
C GLY A 63 19.16 4.73 2.70
N SER A 64 18.84 3.44 2.56
CA SER A 64 17.51 2.90 2.89
C SER A 64 17.30 2.89 4.39
N ILE A 65 18.31 2.36 5.09
CA ILE A 65 18.32 2.32 6.55
C ILE A 65 18.28 3.74 7.09
N ALA A 66 19.09 4.66 6.57
CA ALA A 66 19.12 6.05 6.99
C ALA A 66 17.77 6.76 6.75
N PHE A 67 17.17 6.58 5.58
CA PHE A 67 15.84 7.11 5.26
C PHE A 67 14.77 6.55 6.19
N ASN A 68 14.76 5.22 6.38
CA ASN A 68 13.83 4.54 7.28
C ASN A 68 13.97 5.10 8.70
N CYS A 69 15.20 5.19 9.23
CA CYS A 69 15.46 5.77 10.55
C CYS A 69 14.91 7.21 10.62
N LEU A 70 15.30 8.10 9.71
CA LEU A 70 14.84 9.49 9.74
C LEU A 70 13.32 9.62 9.66
N SER A 71 12.67 8.80 8.84
CA SER A 71 11.21 8.81 8.68
C SER A 71 10.45 8.45 9.96
N LEU A 72 11.05 7.72 10.90
CA LEU A 72 10.42 7.39 12.18
C LEU A 72 10.30 8.58 13.14
N ASN A 73 11.04 9.66 12.90
CA ASN A 73 10.91 10.89 13.69
C ASN A 73 9.96 11.87 12.97
N PRO A 74 8.89 12.37 13.63
CA PRO A 74 7.87 13.18 12.96
C PRO A 74 8.43 14.50 12.39
N VAL A 75 9.38 15.14 13.06
CA VAL A 75 9.95 16.42 12.59
C VAL A 75 10.85 16.20 11.37
N ASN A 76 11.64 15.13 11.38
CA ASN A 76 12.45 14.76 10.21
C ASN A 76 11.55 14.32 9.05
N LEU A 77 10.48 13.58 9.34
CA LEU A 77 9.51 13.15 8.34
C LEU A 77 8.78 14.33 7.69
N ASP A 78 8.32 15.30 8.48
CA ASP A 78 7.71 16.52 7.95
C ASP A 78 8.68 17.30 7.05
N GLU A 79 9.99 17.26 7.32
CA GLU A 79 10.98 17.86 6.43
C GLU A 79 11.22 17.01 5.16
N ILE A 80 11.22 15.67 5.27
CA ILE A 80 11.30 14.75 4.11
C ILE A 80 10.11 14.96 3.16
N LEU A 81 8.91 15.17 3.71
CA LEU A 81 7.68 15.29 2.94
C LEU A 81 7.48 16.68 2.31
N LYS A 82 8.40 17.63 2.54
CA LYS A 82 8.34 18.96 1.91
C LYS A 82 8.67 18.91 0.42
N GLY A 83 8.17 19.91 -0.30
CA GLY A 83 8.45 20.09 -1.72
C GLY A 83 7.71 19.08 -2.58
N ASP A 84 8.37 18.60 -3.62
CA ASP A 84 7.82 17.74 -4.66
C ASP A 84 8.09 16.25 -4.42
N PHE A 85 8.52 15.84 -3.23
CA PHE A 85 8.94 14.45 -2.97
C PHE A 85 7.85 13.41 -3.30
N LEU A 86 6.62 13.62 -2.80
CA LEU A 86 5.48 12.75 -3.11
C LEU A 86 5.07 12.83 -4.60
N VAL A 87 5.26 14.00 -5.21
CA VAL A 87 4.99 14.24 -6.63
C VAL A 87 5.96 13.39 -7.49
N GLN A 88 7.24 13.34 -7.15
CA GLN A 88 8.23 12.50 -7.83
C GLN A 88 7.93 11.00 -7.71
N ILE A 89 7.39 10.55 -6.56
CA ILE A 89 6.90 9.17 -6.40
C ILE A 89 5.78 8.91 -7.39
N ARG A 90 4.73 9.74 -7.40
CA ARG A 90 3.60 9.63 -8.33
C ARG A 90 4.07 9.60 -9.79
N ASP A 91 4.94 10.53 -10.16
CA ASP A 91 5.41 10.66 -11.55
C ASP A 91 6.15 9.40 -11.98
N THR A 92 6.99 8.83 -11.09
CA THR A 92 7.66 7.56 -11.35
C THR A 92 6.67 6.39 -11.51
N LEU A 93 5.64 6.32 -10.67
CA LEU A 93 4.59 5.28 -10.76
C LEU A 93 3.75 5.40 -12.04
N THR A 94 3.68 6.60 -12.61
CA THR A 94 2.92 6.87 -13.84
C THR A 94 3.74 6.58 -15.10
N MET A 95 5.06 6.42 -14.98
CA MET A 95 5.94 6.14 -16.11
C MET A 95 5.61 4.81 -16.78
N GLU A 96 5.55 4.84 -18.11
CA GLU A 96 5.41 3.62 -18.91
C GLU A 96 6.74 2.86 -18.99
N ILE A 97 6.70 1.55 -18.70
CA ILE A 97 7.85 0.66 -18.85
C ILE A 97 7.99 0.25 -20.32
N LYS A 98 8.84 0.97 -21.06
CA LYS A 98 9.08 0.77 -22.49
C LYS A 98 10.55 0.64 -22.83
N GLY A 99 10.84 0.26 -24.08
CA GLY A 99 12.19 0.08 -24.60
C GLY A 99 12.67 -1.38 -24.57
N ASN A 100 13.97 -1.57 -24.72
CA ASN A 100 14.59 -2.89 -24.70
C ASN A 100 14.63 -3.47 -23.28
N GLU A 101 15.03 -4.74 -23.14
CA GLU A 101 15.04 -5.46 -21.86
C GLU A 101 15.83 -4.72 -20.76
N LYS A 102 17.01 -4.18 -21.09
CA LYS A 102 17.84 -3.41 -20.13
C LYS A 102 17.13 -2.14 -19.68
N GLN A 103 16.52 -1.40 -20.61
CA GLN A 103 15.77 -0.18 -20.32
C GLN A 103 14.53 -0.47 -19.47
N ARG A 104 13.77 -1.51 -19.81
CA ARG A 104 12.59 -1.94 -19.05
C ARG A 104 12.96 -2.37 -17.64
N LYS A 105 14.05 -3.12 -17.48
CA LYS A 105 14.58 -3.50 -16.16
C LYS A 105 14.97 -2.28 -15.33
N PHE A 106 15.73 -1.35 -15.91
CA PHE A 106 16.11 -0.12 -15.23
C PHE A 106 14.88 0.71 -14.78
N LEU A 107 13.88 0.87 -15.65
CA LEU A 107 12.64 1.57 -15.31
C LEU A 107 11.84 0.85 -14.21
N PHE A 108 11.78 -0.48 -14.27
CA PHE A 108 11.10 -1.30 -13.27
C PHE A 108 11.83 -1.22 -11.91
N ASP A 109 13.16 -1.31 -11.89
CA ASP A 109 13.96 -1.16 -10.67
C ASP A 109 13.75 0.23 -10.05
N LYS A 110 13.64 1.28 -10.87
CA LYS A 110 13.31 2.63 -10.40
C LYS A 110 11.92 2.70 -9.77
N LEU A 111 10.92 2.08 -10.41
CA LEU A 111 9.56 1.96 -9.88
C LEU A 111 9.56 1.23 -8.53
N GLU A 112 10.24 0.09 -8.43
CA GLU A 112 10.34 -0.67 -7.19
C GLU A 112 10.98 0.14 -6.06
N ARG A 113 12.05 0.90 -6.33
CA ARG A 113 12.67 1.77 -5.33
C ARG A 113 11.67 2.79 -4.78
N LYS A 114 10.88 3.45 -5.64
CA LYS A 114 9.85 4.39 -5.19
C LYS A 114 8.72 3.70 -4.43
N CYS A 115 8.34 2.48 -4.80
CA CYS A 115 7.39 1.66 -4.05
C CYS A 115 7.90 1.31 -2.64
N ILE A 116 9.18 0.98 -2.48
CA ILE A 116 9.80 0.74 -1.17
C ILE A 116 9.73 2.01 -0.30
N ILE A 117 10.06 3.17 -0.86
CA ILE A 117 9.95 4.46 -0.16
C ILE A 117 8.52 4.70 0.30
N LEU A 118 7.56 4.57 -0.61
CA LEU A 118 6.15 4.79 -0.30
C LEU A 118 5.68 3.87 0.83
N LYS A 119 6.06 2.59 0.78
CA LYS A 119 5.78 1.64 1.86
C LYS A 119 6.38 2.10 3.20
N THR A 120 7.65 2.52 3.21
CA THR A 120 8.30 3.05 4.42
C THR A 120 7.53 4.25 4.98
N LEU A 121 7.16 5.21 4.13
CA LEU A 121 6.42 6.41 4.55
C LEU A 121 5.06 6.06 5.14
N LEU A 122 4.31 5.15 4.51
CA LEU A 122 3.02 4.67 5.02
C LEU A 122 3.16 3.97 6.37
N ASN A 123 4.27 3.27 6.59
CA ASN A 123 4.56 2.62 7.87
C ASN A 123 4.91 3.64 8.96
N ALA A 124 5.71 4.65 8.61
CA ALA A 124 6.17 5.70 9.51
C ALA A 124 5.07 6.70 9.88
N ARG A 125 4.13 6.97 8.94
CA ARG A 125 3.01 7.90 9.12
C ARG A 125 1.69 7.20 8.83
N GLN A 126 1.07 6.73 9.90
CA GLN A 126 -0.16 5.93 9.85
C GLN A 126 -1.44 6.77 10.01
N ASP A 127 -1.31 8.10 10.15
CA ASP A 127 -2.44 9.00 10.27
C ASP A 127 -3.28 9.07 8.99
N ASP A 128 -4.55 9.41 9.16
CA ASP A 128 -5.54 9.35 8.08
C ASP A 128 -5.34 10.52 7.10
N GLU A 129 -4.85 11.65 7.61
CA GLU A 129 -4.52 12.86 6.86
C GLU A 129 -3.42 12.60 5.83
N PHE A 130 -2.38 11.86 6.19
CA PHE A 130 -1.31 11.49 5.28
C PHE A 130 -1.79 10.55 4.16
N LYS A 131 -2.66 9.60 4.48
CA LYS A 131 -3.26 8.74 3.45
C LYS A 131 -4.13 9.52 2.49
N VAL A 132 -4.94 10.45 3.01
CA VAL A 132 -5.72 11.38 2.18
C VAL A 132 -4.81 12.20 1.27
N LEU A 133 -3.69 12.73 1.78
CA LEU A 133 -2.69 13.44 0.96
C LEU A 133 -2.14 12.57 -0.18
N ILE A 134 -1.75 11.32 0.11
CA ILE A 134 -1.27 10.37 -0.91
C ILE A 134 -2.33 10.12 -1.99
N ILE A 135 -3.59 9.97 -1.58
CA ILE A 135 -4.72 9.81 -2.52
C ILE A 135 -4.89 11.07 -3.37
N ASP A 136 -4.90 12.25 -2.76
CA ASP A 136 -5.19 13.52 -3.42
C ASP A 136 -4.09 13.95 -4.40
N ILE A 137 -2.83 13.61 -4.13
CA ILE A 137 -1.71 13.84 -5.05
C ILE A 137 -1.81 12.94 -6.29
N GLY A 138 -2.56 11.83 -6.23
CA GLY A 138 -2.77 10.90 -7.34
C GLY A 138 -1.85 9.68 -7.33
N ILE A 139 -1.16 9.39 -6.20
CA ILE A 139 -0.34 8.18 -6.07
C ILE A 139 -1.22 6.93 -6.15
N ILE A 140 -2.42 6.99 -5.56
CA ILE A 140 -3.36 5.86 -5.57
C ILE A 140 -3.88 5.59 -6.98
N ASP A 141 -4.18 6.62 -7.77
CA ASP A 141 -4.61 6.44 -9.16
C ASP A 141 -3.51 5.73 -9.98
N ALA A 142 -2.25 6.11 -9.79
CA ALA A 142 -1.11 5.45 -10.43
C ALA A 142 -0.96 3.98 -10.01
N LEU A 143 -1.09 3.67 -8.71
CA LEU A 143 -1.07 2.30 -8.20
C LEU A 143 -2.23 1.45 -8.74
N LEU A 144 -3.45 1.98 -8.75
CA LEU A 144 -4.63 1.30 -9.30
C LEU A 144 -4.43 0.97 -10.78
N LYS A 145 -3.84 1.89 -11.56
CA LYS A 145 -3.48 1.63 -12.96
C LYS A 145 -2.46 0.49 -13.09
N ILE A 146 -1.41 0.48 -12.26
CA ILE A 146 -0.41 -0.61 -12.23
C ILE A 146 -1.12 -1.94 -11.93
N TYR A 147 -1.92 -1.99 -10.86
CA TYR A 147 -2.64 -3.21 -10.46
C TYR A 147 -3.68 -3.67 -11.48
N ALA A 148 -4.24 -2.77 -12.29
CA ALA A 148 -5.18 -3.11 -13.34
C ALA A 148 -4.51 -3.61 -14.63
N THR A 149 -3.27 -3.18 -14.91
CA THR A 149 -2.67 -3.34 -16.26
C THR A 149 -1.42 -4.21 -16.31
N TYR A 150 -0.61 -4.27 -15.25
CA TYR A 150 0.65 -5.01 -15.28
C TYR A 150 0.43 -6.51 -15.21
N ASP A 151 1.25 -7.28 -15.94
CA ASP A 151 1.30 -8.74 -15.79
C ASP A 151 1.57 -9.12 -14.32
N PHE A 152 0.93 -10.19 -13.83
CA PHE A 152 1.07 -10.62 -12.44
C PHE A 152 2.52 -10.92 -12.05
N LYS A 153 3.39 -11.34 -12.99
CA LYS A 153 4.82 -11.55 -12.72
C LYS A 153 5.57 -10.28 -12.35
N LEU A 154 5.05 -9.11 -12.76
CA LEU A 154 5.61 -7.79 -12.44
C LEU A 154 5.01 -7.20 -11.16
N LEU A 155 3.98 -7.82 -10.59
CA LEU A 155 3.41 -7.42 -9.31
C LEU A 155 4.22 -8.06 -8.17
N THR A 156 5.29 -7.40 -7.79
CA THR A 156 6.20 -7.87 -6.74
C THR A 156 5.59 -7.78 -5.35
N GLN A 157 6.23 -8.43 -4.38
CA GLN A 157 5.79 -8.41 -2.98
C GLN A 157 5.74 -6.98 -2.39
N VAL A 158 6.61 -6.07 -2.86
CA VAL A 158 6.61 -4.67 -2.43
C VAL A 158 5.29 -4.01 -2.81
N LEU A 159 4.87 -4.17 -4.06
CA LEU A 159 3.60 -3.66 -4.58
C LEU A 159 2.40 -4.23 -3.80
N THR A 160 2.42 -5.51 -3.42
CA THR A 160 1.41 -6.10 -2.53
C THR A 160 1.38 -5.42 -1.16
N SER A 161 2.57 -5.20 -0.59
CA SER A 161 2.69 -4.70 0.77
C SER A 161 2.13 -3.28 0.89
N ILE A 162 2.22 -2.46 -0.16
CA ILE A 162 1.62 -1.13 -0.18
C ILE A 162 0.11 -1.23 0.02
N ILE A 163 -0.60 -2.14 -0.67
CA ILE A 163 -2.06 -2.33 -0.48
C ILE A 163 -2.38 -2.62 0.98
N LYS A 164 -1.57 -3.47 1.63
CA LYS A 164 -1.72 -3.77 3.05
C LYS A 164 -1.50 -2.54 3.92
N GLU A 165 -0.42 -1.78 3.73
CA GLU A 165 -0.16 -0.55 4.49
C GLU A 165 -1.26 0.52 4.27
N LEU A 166 -1.83 0.60 3.07
CA LEU A 166 -2.97 1.47 2.77
C LEU A 166 -4.27 1.04 3.46
N LEU A 167 -4.42 -0.23 3.81
CA LEU A 167 -5.58 -0.74 4.54
C LEU A 167 -5.40 -0.59 6.05
N MET A 168 -4.21 -0.87 6.57
CA MET A 168 -3.92 -0.86 8.00
C MET A 168 -4.11 0.55 8.57
N TYR A 169 -4.85 0.68 9.68
CA TYR A 169 -5.12 1.96 10.37
C TYR A 169 -5.92 2.98 9.55
N SER A 170 -6.52 2.59 8.43
CA SER A 170 -7.36 3.51 7.64
C SER A 170 -8.68 3.76 8.34
N LYS A 171 -9.06 5.03 8.43
CA LYS A 171 -10.32 5.48 9.02
C LYS A 171 -11.30 5.87 7.91
N TYR A 172 -12.50 6.25 8.32
CA TYR A 172 -13.59 6.59 7.42
C TYR A 172 -13.21 7.60 6.32
N LYS A 173 -12.44 8.66 6.64
CA LYS A 173 -12.10 9.71 5.66
C LYS A 173 -11.18 9.17 4.56
N SER A 174 -10.08 8.48 4.88
CA SER A 174 -9.24 7.87 3.85
C SER A 174 -9.97 6.79 3.06
N ILE A 175 -10.77 5.93 3.71
CA ILE A 175 -11.55 4.89 3.01
C ILE A 175 -12.54 5.52 2.02
N LYS A 176 -13.27 6.56 2.43
CA LYS A 176 -14.19 7.29 1.54
C LYS A 176 -13.45 7.90 0.35
N GLN A 177 -12.28 8.49 0.59
CA GLN A 177 -11.45 9.05 -0.47
C GLN A 177 -10.93 7.96 -1.41
N PHE A 178 -10.56 6.79 -0.89
CA PHE A 178 -10.20 5.62 -1.71
C PHE A 178 -11.33 5.17 -2.62
N ILE A 179 -12.55 5.06 -2.09
CA ILE A 179 -13.76 4.67 -2.86
C ILE A 179 -13.96 5.60 -4.05
N SER A 180 -13.76 6.92 -3.86
CA SER A 180 -13.92 7.91 -4.92
C SER A 180 -12.97 7.71 -6.13
N ARG A 181 -11.87 6.96 -5.95
CA ARG A 181 -10.91 6.62 -7.00
C ARG A 181 -11.27 5.35 -7.80
N ASN A 182 -12.45 4.78 -7.54
CA ASN A 182 -12.94 3.55 -8.18
C ASN A 182 -11.92 2.38 -8.12
N PRO A 183 -11.57 1.89 -6.91
CA PRO A 183 -10.52 0.89 -6.76
C PRO A 183 -10.96 -0.52 -7.18
N TYR A 184 -12.27 -0.76 -7.32
CA TYR A 184 -12.84 -2.10 -7.49
C TYR A 184 -12.29 -2.86 -8.70
N PRO A 185 -12.20 -2.32 -9.92
CA PRO A 185 -11.70 -3.09 -11.07
C PRO A 185 -10.27 -3.63 -10.85
N ALA A 186 -9.40 -2.81 -10.26
CA ALA A 186 -8.03 -3.21 -9.95
C ALA A 186 -8.00 -4.28 -8.84
N LEU A 187 -8.69 -4.04 -7.73
CA LEU A 187 -8.71 -4.99 -6.60
C LEU A 187 -9.35 -6.34 -6.99
N ILE A 188 -10.41 -6.31 -7.79
CA ILE A 188 -11.09 -7.50 -8.30
C ILE A 188 -10.21 -8.30 -9.25
N ARG A 189 -9.42 -7.64 -10.11
CA ARG A 189 -8.40 -8.31 -10.94
C ARG A 189 -7.37 -9.04 -10.09
N LEU A 190 -6.92 -8.43 -8.99
CA LEU A 190 -5.91 -9.03 -8.10
C LEU A 190 -6.41 -10.27 -7.35
N LEU A 191 -7.71 -10.57 -7.33
CA LEU A 191 -8.24 -11.82 -6.79
C LEU A 191 -7.82 -13.05 -7.61
N ASP A 192 -7.41 -12.89 -8.87
CA ASP A 192 -6.91 -13.98 -9.71
C ASP A 192 -5.39 -14.14 -9.64
N HIS A 193 -4.72 -13.37 -8.78
CA HIS A 193 -3.27 -13.40 -8.68
C HIS A 193 -2.78 -14.76 -8.14
N PRO A 194 -1.76 -15.39 -8.78
CA PRO A 194 -1.33 -16.75 -8.42
C PRO A 194 -0.71 -16.86 -7.03
N ASN A 195 -0.12 -15.77 -6.52
CA ASN A 195 0.33 -15.70 -5.13
C ASN A 195 -0.88 -15.47 -4.20
N GLY A 196 -1.24 -16.49 -3.42
CA GLY A 196 -2.41 -16.50 -2.53
C GLY A 196 -2.46 -15.40 -1.46
N GLN A 197 -1.35 -14.70 -1.18
CA GLN A 197 -1.39 -13.52 -0.29
C GLN A 197 -2.13 -12.34 -0.93
N PHE A 198 -2.10 -12.19 -2.26
CA PHE A 198 -2.75 -11.08 -2.96
C PHE A 198 -4.27 -11.16 -2.86
N PRO A 199 -4.93 -12.28 -3.23
CA PRO A 199 -6.37 -12.39 -3.11
C PRO A 199 -6.86 -12.19 -1.66
N MET A 200 -6.11 -12.72 -0.69
CA MET A 200 -6.39 -12.55 0.74
C MET A 200 -6.45 -11.07 1.14
N ILE A 201 -5.41 -10.28 0.83
CA ILE A 201 -5.38 -8.86 1.19
C ILE A 201 -6.47 -8.09 0.45
N CYS A 202 -6.71 -8.40 -0.82
CA CYS A 202 -7.70 -7.71 -1.64
C CYS A 202 -9.13 -7.97 -1.16
N ILE A 203 -9.48 -9.19 -0.73
CA ILE A 203 -10.84 -9.45 -0.24
C ILE A 203 -11.13 -8.73 1.08
N PHE A 204 -10.16 -8.64 1.99
CA PHE A 204 -10.29 -7.81 3.20
C PHE A 204 -10.45 -6.34 2.86
N PHE A 205 -9.71 -5.85 1.85
CA PHE A 205 -9.84 -4.47 1.42
C PHE A 205 -11.24 -4.21 0.84
N ILE A 206 -11.69 -5.04 -0.10
CA ILE A 206 -13.04 -4.93 -0.68
C ILE A 206 -14.11 -4.94 0.41
N HIS A 207 -14.00 -5.83 1.40
CA HIS A 207 -14.90 -5.86 2.55
C HIS A 207 -14.93 -4.52 3.30
N ASN A 208 -13.76 -3.94 3.63
CA ASN A 208 -13.69 -2.65 4.32
C ASN A 208 -14.29 -1.51 3.50
N LEU A 209 -14.09 -1.50 2.18
CA LEU A 209 -14.70 -0.51 1.29
C LEU A 209 -16.24 -0.62 1.29
N LEU A 210 -16.76 -1.85 1.17
CA LEU A 210 -18.20 -2.11 1.20
C LEU A 210 -18.82 -1.73 2.55
N SER A 211 -18.22 -2.15 3.66
CA SER A 211 -18.69 -1.83 5.01
C SER A 211 -18.72 -0.32 5.28
N CYS A 212 -17.80 0.45 4.70
CA CYS A 212 -17.81 1.91 4.80
C CYS A 212 -19.01 2.52 4.08
N ALA A 213 -19.33 2.02 2.89
CA ALA A 213 -20.41 2.52 2.05
C ALA A 213 -21.81 2.19 2.58
N ILE A 214 -21.96 1.07 3.31
CA ILE A 214 -23.24 0.68 3.97
C ILE A 214 -23.72 1.78 4.94
N ASN A 215 -22.81 2.43 5.65
CA ASN A 215 -23.17 3.51 6.58
C ASN A 215 -23.75 4.74 5.89
N GLU A 216 -23.67 4.83 4.57
CA GLU A 216 -24.17 5.97 3.78
C GLU A 216 -25.54 5.70 3.11
N THR A 217 -26.10 4.49 3.23
CA THR A 217 -27.32 4.09 2.50
C THR A 217 -28.43 3.56 3.39
N ASN A 218 -29.68 3.75 2.95
CA ASN A 218 -30.85 3.11 3.55
C ASN A 218 -30.76 1.59 3.38
N ARG A 219 -31.03 0.84 4.46
CA ARG A 219 -30.85 -0.63 4.53
C ARG A 219 -31.60 -1.43 3.46
N THR A 220 -32.66 -0.86 2.89
CA THR A 220 -33.54 -1.51 1.90
C THR A 220 -33.12 -1.29 0.45
N ALA A 221 -32.08 -0.50 0.19
CA ALA A 221 -31.59 -0.23 -1.16
C ALA A 221 -30.46 -1.18 -1.57
N LEU A 222 -30.32 -1.40 -2.88
CA LEU A 222 -29.15 -2.07 -3.46
C LEU A 222 -27.87 -1.33 -3.02
N HIS A 223 -26.82 -2.08 -2.68
CA HIS A 223 -25.58 -1.48 -2.23
C HIS A 223 -24.98 -0.55 -3.32
N PRO A 224 -24.51 0.66 -2.98
CA PRO A 224 -24.14 1.69 -3.97
C PRO A 224 -22.93 1.32 -4.84
N HIS A 225 -22.17 0.31 -4.44
CA HIS A 225 -21.01 -0.21 -5.19
C HIS A 225 -21.29 -1.54 -5.90
N TYR A 226 -22.51 -2.06 -5.81
CA TYR A 226 -22.86 -3.35 -6.40
C TYR A 226 -22.64 -3.38 -7.91
N ASP A 227 -23.18 -2.40 -8.65
CA ASP A 227 -23.09 -2.37 -10.12
C ASP A 227 -21.64 -2.30 -10.61
N ILE A 228 -20.79 -1.53 -9.92
CA ILE A 228 -19.36 -1.41 -10.23
C ILE A 228 -18.67 -2.77 -10.05
N ILE A 229 -18.93 -3.47 -8.95
CA ILE A 229 -18.35 -4.80 -8.69
C ILE A 229 -18.88 -5.82 -9.71
N ALA A 230 -20.17 -5.76 -10.05
CA ALA A 230 -20.77 -6.64 -11.04
C ALA A 230 -20.16 -6.43 -12.44
N SER A 231 -19.91 -5.18 -12.84
CA SER A 231 -19.34 -4.83 -14.16
C SER A 231 -17.91 -5.33 -14.41
N CYS A 232 -17.18 -5.72 -13.35
CA CYS A 232 -15.81 -6.23 -13.44
C CYS A 232 -15.70 -7.73 -13.06
N ASP A 233 -16.80 -8.47 -13.22
CA ASP A 233 -16.94 -9.89 -12.84
C ASP A 233 -16.66 -10.15 -11.35
N GLY A 234 -16.74 -9.11 -10.52
CA GLY A 234 -16.31 -9.18 -9.14
C GLY A 234 -17.11 -10.16 -8.30
N ILE A 235 -18.40 -10.31 -8.57
CA ILE A 235 -19.27 -11.29 -7.89
C ILE A 235 -18.74 -12.72 -8.11
N GLN A 236 -18.42 -13.08 -9.36
CA GLN A 236 -17.94 -14.42 -9.69
C GLN A 236 -16.54 -14.67 -9.12
N LYS A 237 -15.66 -13.67 -9.13
CA LYS A 237 -14.31 -13.80 -8.57
C LYS A 237 -14.32 -13.92 -7.05
N ILE A 238 -15.14 -13.13 -6.37
CA ILE A 238 -15.32 -13.25 -4.92
C ILE A 238 -15.93 -14.62 -4.57
N TYR A 239 -16.90 -15.11 -5.35
CA TYR A 239 -17.47 -16.44 -5.15
C TYR A 239 -16.45 -17.57 -5.38
N SER A 240 -15.56 -17.41 -6.35
CA SER A 240 -14.44 -18.33 -6.56
C SER A 240 -13.51 -18.38 -5.33
N GLN A 241 -13.22 -17.21 -4.74
CA GLN A 241 -12.46 -17.13 -3.50
C GLN A 241 -13.19 -17.79 -2.33
N PHE A 242 -14.50 -17.59 -2.20
CA PHE A 242 -15.31 -18.29 -1.20
C PHE A 242 -15.21 -19.82 -1.32
N LYS A 243 -15.27 -20.36 -2.54
CA LYS A 243 -15.20 -21.82 -2.77
C LYS A 243 -13.80 -22.41 -2.54
N ARG A 244 -12.75 -21.69 -2.94
CA ARG A 244 -11.37 -22.21 -2.97
C ARG A 244 -10.65 -22.04 -1.63
N ASN A 245 -11.08 -21.11 -0.78
CA ASN A 245 -10.36 -20.80 0.46
C ASN A 245 -10.73 -21.75 1.60
N ALA A 246 -9.73 -22.50 2.07
CA ALA A 246 -9.85 -23.35 3.26
C ALA A 246 -9.80 -22.54 4.58
N PHE A 247 -9.28 -21.31 4.54
CA PHE A 247 -9.19 -20.45 5.72
C PHE A 247 -10.55 -19.83 6.02
N PHE A 248 -11.13 -20.21 7.18
CA PHE A 248 -12.50 -19.87 7.55
C PHE A 248 -12.80 -18.36 7.47
N LEU A 249 -11.90 -17.52 7.97
CA LEU A 249 -12.11 -16.07 7.99
C LEU A 249 -12.20 -15.49 6.58
N LEU A 250 -11.38 -15.96 5.64
CA LEU A 250 -11.45 -15.50 4.25
C LEU A 250 -12.73 -15.94 3.57
N ARG A 251 -13.20 -17.16 3.87
CA ARG A 251 -14.47 -17.67 3.39
C ARG A 251 -15.62 -16.81 3.92
N ASP A 252 -15.65 -16.52 5.22
CA ASP A 252 -16.71 -15.73 5.84
C ASP A 252 -16.71 -14.29 5.31
N VAL A 253 -15.55 -13.66 5.17
CA VAL A 253 -15.43 -12.32 4.57
C VAL A 253 -15.89 -12.31 3.11
N SER A 254 -15.53 -13.34 2.32
CA SER A 254 -16.00 -13.46 0.93
C SER A 254 -17.52 -13.61 0.88
N ALA A 255 -18.11 -14.41 1.79
CA ALA A 255 -19.55 -14.58 1.90
C ALA A 255 -20.25 -13.26 2.26
N ILE A 256 -19.68 -12.49 3.20
CA ILE A 256 -20.20 -11.16 3.56
C ILE A 256 -20.15 -10.23 2.35
N CYS A 257 -19.04 -10.15 1.62
CA CYS A 257 -18.93 -9.33 0.42
C CYS A 257 -20.00 -9.66 -0.64
N ILE A 258 -20.36 -10.93 -0.79
CA ILE A 258 -21.44 -11.38 -1.70
C ILE A 258 -22.82 -11.05 -1.10
N GLY A 259 -23.00 -11.26 0.20
CA GLY A 259 -24.25 -11.05 0.93
C GLY A 259 -24.67 -9.57 1.02
N ILE A 260 -23.71 -8.65 0.90
CA ILE A 260 -23.96 -7.20 0.79
C ILE A 260 -24.81 -6.85 -0.45
N ARG A 261 -25.10 -7.82 -1.33
CA ARG A 261 -25.93 -7.65 -2.52
C ARG A 261 -27.36 -7.16 -2.24
N GLN A 262 -28.17 -7.72 -1.34
CA GLN A 262 -29.56 -7.21 -1.15
C GLN A 262 -30.41 -8.00 -0.16
N GLU A 263 -31.30 -7.28 0.52
CA GLU A 263 -32.50 -7.75 1.23
C GLU A 263 -33.64 -8.17 0.26
N GLU A 264 -33.34 -8.69 -0.93
CA GLU A 264 -34.34 -9.11 -1.94
C GLU A 264 -34.25 -10.60 -2.37
N LEU A 265 -33.47 -11.43 -1.66
CA LEU A 265 -33.31 -12.84 -2.01
C LEU A 265 -33.97 -13.83 -1.03
N SER A 266 -35.10 -13.50 -0.41
CA SER A 266 -35.95 -14.56 0.15
C SER A 266 -36.59 -15.45 -0.93
N HIS A 267 -36.49 -15.11 -2.23
CA HIS A 267 -37.16 -15.87 -3.31
C HIS A 267 -36.25 -16.59 -4.32
N SER A 268 -34.98 -16.18 -4.54
CA SER A 268 -34.12 -16.84 -5.57
C SER A 268 -33.07 -17.83 -5.03
N TRP A 269 -32.75 -17.83 -3.73
CA TRP A 269 -31.83 -18.85 -3.17
C TRP A 269 -32.37 -20.29 -3.30
N HIS A 270 -33.70 -20.46 -3.37
CA HIS A 270 -34.32 -21.77 -3.60
C HIS A 270 -34.18 -22.27 -5.05
N GLN A 271 -33.93 -21.39 -6.02
CA GLN A 271 -33.81 -21.74 -7.43
C GLN A 271 -32.37 -21.99 -7.90
N MET A 272 -31.36 -21.45 -7.20
CA MET A 272 -29.94 -21.66 -7.55
C MET A 272 -29.28 -22.84 -6.83
N MET A 273 -29.95 -23.41 -5.83
CA MET A 273 -29.47 -24.56 -5.04
C MET A 273 -30.26 -25.84 -5.33
N ALA A 274 -31.13 -25.83 -6.35
CA ALA A 274 -31.81 -26.98 -6.93
C ALA A 274 -31.19 -27.32 -8.29
#